data_AF-A0A8S3QHA6-F1
#
_entry.id   AF-A0A8S3QHA6-F1
#
_cell.length_a   1.000
_cell.length_b   1.000
_cell.length_c   1.000
_cell.angle_alpha   90.00
_cell.angle_beta   90.00
_cell.angle_gamma   90.00
#
_symmetry.space_group_name_H-M   'P 1'
#
loop_
_entity.id
_entity.type
_entity.pdbx_description
1 polymer ?
#
loop_
_entity_poly.entity_id
_entity_poly.type
_entity_poly.pdbx_seq_one_letter_code
_entity_poly.pdbx_strand_id
1 'polypeptide(L)'
;MSGFIGQCLTNLSQLPLISVALVEGNALGGGAEMAMSCDFMVMSDDARFAFVQKKMGVITGFGAGTRLVRKFGTLKALEILASARTMDATECEQLGLASKILPHSENVLGLTKSWLHNYCDGDPKVVRNLKAMVVAASSLSLEDSHAIERKLFSELWGGESHLKAQKSKLKH
;
A
#
# COMPACT_ATOMS: atom_id res chain seq x y z
N MET A 1 -4.57 -4.45 -23.50
CA MET A 1 -4.51 -5.32 -22.31
C MET A 1 -3.78 -4.64 -21.14
N SER A 2 -2.55 -4.14 -21.32
CA SER A 2 -1.78 -3.46 -20.26
C SER A 2 -2.48 -2.23 -19.67
N GLY A 3 -3.06 -1.37 -20.50
CA GLY A 3 -3.78 -0.17 -20.04
C GLY A 3 -4.98 -0.50 -19.14
N PHE A 4 -5.73 -1.57 -19.46
CA PHE A 4 -6.86 -2.01 -18.63
C PHE A 4 -6.39 -2.48 -17.24
N ILE A 5 -5.38 -3.36 -17.19
CA ILE A 5 -4.84 -3.87 -15.93
C ILE A 5 -4.23 -2.73 -15.10
N GLY A 6 -3.44 -1.85 -15.72
CA GLY A 6 -2.87 -0.67 -15.06
C GLY A 6 -3.95 0.25 -14.48
N GLN A 7 -5.07 0.44 -15.18
CA GLN A 7 -6.20 1.20 -14.66
C GLN A 7 -6.88 0.47 -13.49
N CYS A 8 -7.09 -0.85 -13.57
CA CYS A 8 -7.64 -1.63 -12.46
C CYS A 8 -6.78 -1.51 -11.20
N LEU A 9 -5.46 -1.60 -11.32
CA LEU A 9 -4.54 -1.44 -10.18
C LEU A 9 -4.51 -0.01 -9.65
N THR A 10 -4.69 0.98 -10.52
CA THR A 10 -4.83 2.38 -10.11
C THR A 10 -6.12 2.59 -9.32
N ASN A 11 -7.25 2.06 -9.82
CA ASN A 11 -8.53 2.10 -9.13
C ASN A 11 -8.47 1.39 -7.78
N LEU A 12 -7.81 0.22 -7.70
CA LEU A 12 -7.57 -0.51 -6.45
C LEU A 12 -6.89 0.40 -5.41
N SER A 13 -5.80 1.06 -5.81
CA SER A 13 -5.04 1.97 -4.92
C SER A 13 -5.83 3.23 -4.51
N GLN A 14 -6.89 3.57 -5.25
CA GLN A 14 -7.74 4.73 -5.00
C GLN A 14 -9.05 4.39 -4.28
N LEU A 15 -9.31 3.10 -4.01
CA LEU A 15 -10.49 2.72 -3.23
C LEU A 15 -10.46 3.42 -1.87
N PRO A 16 -11.62 3.82 -1.33
CA PRO A 16 -11.74 4.29 0.04
C PRO A 16 -11.72 3.07 0.98
N LEU A 17 -10.68 2.24 0.88
CA LEU A 17 -10.45 1.04 1.68
C LEU A 17 -8.94 0.88 1.83
N ILE A 18 -8.49 0.43 3.00
CA ILE A 18 -7.10 0.00 3.17
C ILE A 18 -6.97 -1.39 2.54
N SER A 19 -6.05 -1.51 1.59
CA SER A 19 -5.76 -2.74 0.85
C SER A 19 -4.43 -3.35 1.32
N VAL A 20 -4.38 -4.67 1.45
CA VAL A 20 -3.15 -5.39 1.77
C VAL A 20 -2.92 -6.51 0.77
N ALA A 21 -1.70 -6.62 0.26
CA ALA A 21 -1.23 -7.80 -0.46
C ALA A 21 -0.56 -8.75 0.54
N LEU A 22 -1.13 -9.94 0.71
CA LEU A 22 -0.45 -11.04 1.37
C LEU A 22 0.31 -11.84 0.30
N VAL A 23 1.64 -11.84 0.39
CA VAL A 23 2.51 -12.57 -0.53
C VAL A 23 3.00 -13.85 0.14
N GLU A 24 2.44 -14.96 -0.33
CA GLU A 24 2.84 -16.32 0.03
C GLU A 24 3.59 -16.91 -1.17
N GLY A 25 4.86 -17.26 -1.01
CA GLY A 25 5.71 -17.72 -2.11
C GLY A 25 6.12 -16.61 -3.09
N ASN A 26 6.00 -16.86 -4.40
CA ASN A 26 6.61 -16.03 -5.44
C ASN A 26 5.66 -14.93 -5.97
N ALA A 27 5.98 -13.65 -5.73
CA ALA A 27 5.41 -12.50 -6.42
C ALA A 27 6.39 -11.94 -7.45
N LEU A 28 6.28 -12.40 -8.70
CA LEU A 28 7.21 -12.06 -9.79
C LEU A 28 6.49 -11.32 -10.93
N GLY A 29 7.13 -10.30 -11.49
CA GLY A 29 6.63 -9.59 -12.67
C GLY A 29 5.29 -8.92 -12.42
N GLY A 30 4.22 -9.37 -13.09
CA GLY A 30 2.87 -8.84 -12.89
C GLY A 30 2.36 -9.03 -11.45
N GLY A 31 2.73 -10.13 -10.78
CA GLY A 31 2.40 -10.35 -9.36
C GLY A 31 3.06 -9.32 -8.44
N ALA A 32 4.30 -8.92 -8.75
CA ALA A 32 4.99 -7.86 -8.03
C ALA A 32 4.33 -6.48 -8.26
N GLU A 33 3.90 -6.19 -9.51
CA GLU A 33 3.19 -4.94 -9.81
C GLU A 33 1.83 -4.87 -9.08
N MET A 34 1.12 -6.00 -8.99
CA MET A 34 -0.16 -6.10 -8.28
C MET A 34 0.03 -5.91 -6.77
N ALA A 35 0.99 -6.63 -6.16
CA ALA A 35 1.25 -6.53 -4.73
C ALA A 35 1.67 -5.11 -4.32
N MET A 36 2.50 -4.44 -5.12
CA MET A 36 2.90 -3.04 -4.90
C MET A 36 1.75 -2.03 -5.09
N SER A 37 0.65 -2.42 -5.73
CA SER A 37 -0.50 -1.53 -5.92
C SER A 37 -1.44 -1.49 -4.72
N CYS A 38 -1.24 -2.35 -3.72
CA CYS A 38 -1.91 -2.29 -2.42
C CYS A 38 -1.25 -1.26 -1.50
N ASP A 39 -1.95 -0.85 -0.43
CA ASP A 39 -1.41 0.07 0.59
C ASP A 39 -0.27 -0.55 1.39
N PHE A 40 -0.49 -1.80 1.77
CA PHE A 40 0.47 -2.59 2.51
C PHE A 40 0.82 -3.86 1.76
N MET A 41 2.05 -4.33 1.98
CA MET A 41 2.49 -5.64 1.55
C MET A 41 2.96 -6.40 2.77
N VAL A 42 2.35 -7.54 3.02
CA VAL A 42 2.75 -8.49 4.07
C VAL A 42 3.33 -9.71 3.36
N MET A 43 4.52 -10.14 3.79
CA MET A 43 5.21 -11.28 3.18
C MET A 43 5.32 -12.41 4.19
N SER A 44 5.11 -13.64 3.72
CA SER A 44 5.58 -14.83 4.42
C SER A 44 7.13 -14.84 4.41
N ASP A 45 7.78 -15.39 5.42
CA ASP A 45 9.25 -15.43 5.53
C ASP A 45 9.94 -16.22 4.39
N ASP A 46 9.24 -17.21 3.83
CA ASP A 46 9.66 -17.99 2.66
C ASP A 46 9.37 -17.30 1.30
N ALA A 47 8.67 -16.17 1.31
CA ALA A 47 8.25 -15.50 0.09
C ALA A 47 9.42 -14.85 -0.68
N ARG A 48 9.21 -14.65 -1.98
CA ARG A 48 10.16 -14.03 -2.90
C ARG A 48 9.46 -13.00 -3.77
N PHE A 49 10.13 -11.88 -4.00
CA PHE A 49 9.58 -10.74 -4.73
C PHE A 49 10.55 -10.25 -5.80
N ALA A 50 10.07 -10.00 -7.02
CA ALA A 50 10.93 -9.47 -8.09
C ALA A 50 10.16 -8.79 -9.23
N PHE A 51 10.74 -7.70 -9.75
CA PHE A 51 10.38 -7.16 -11.06
C PHE A 51 11.23 -7.81 -12.15
N VAL A 52 10.71 -8.87 -12.80
CA VAL A 52 11.45 -9.66 -13.80
C VAL A 52 11.35 -9.13 -15.23
N GLN A 53 10.65 -8.02 -15.46
CA GLN A 53 10.33 -7.46 -16.78
C GLN A 53 11.57 -7.28 -17.65
N LYS A 54 12.67 -6.75 -17.09
CA LYS A 54 13.95 -6.61 -17.81
C LYS A 54 14.45 -7.94 -18.38
N LYS A 55 14.37 -9.02 -17.61
CA LYS A 55 14.80 -10.37 -18.04
C LYS A 55 13.94 -10.91 -19.19
N MET A 56 12.71 -10.42 -19.31
CA MET A 56 11.76 -10.77 -20.36
C MET A 56 11.81 -9.81 -21.56
N GLY A 57 12.76 -8.88 -21.60
CA GLY A 57 12.88 -7.90 -22.69
C GLY A 57 11.80 -6.81 -22.69
N VAL A 58 11.14 -6.58 -21.55
CA VAL A 58 10.09 -5.56 -21.40
C VAL A 58 10.31 -4.71 -20.14
N ILE A 59 9.46 -3.72 -19.91
CA ILE A 59 9.44 -2.91 -18.68
C ILE A 59 8.14 -3.14 -17.90
N THR A 60 8.04 -2.61 -16.68
CA THR A 60 6.79 -2.63 -15.90
C THR A 60 5.66 -2.01 -16.70
N GLY A 61 4.54 -2.71 -16.83
CA GLY A 61 3.44 -2.32 -17.71
C GLY A 61 2.17 -1.90 -16.98
N PHE A 62 2.08 -2.15 -15.68
CA PHE A 62 0.89 -1.91 -14.86
C PHE A 62 1.09 -0.77 -13.85
N GLY A 63 2.14 0.03 -14.06
CA GLY A 63 2.42 1.27 -13.33
C GLY A 63 3.34 1.11 -12.13
N ALA A 64 3.96 -0.06 -11.92
CA ALA A 64 4.90 -0.24 -10.80
C ALA A 64 6.11 0.68 -10.89
N GLY A 65 6.64 0.98 -12.08
CA GLY A 65 7.75 1.93 -12.24
C GLY A 65 7.44 3.32 -11.68
N THR A 66 6.27 3.87 -11.98
CA THR A 66 5.83 5.16 -11.42
C THR A 66 5.64 5.10 -9.91
N ARG A 67 5.05 4.01 -9.39
CA ARG A 67 4.85 3.82 -7.94
C ARG A 67 6.18 3.69 -7.19
N LEU A 68 7.15 2.98 -7.74
CA LEU A 68 8.50 2.88 -7.18
C LEU A 68 9.20 4.24 -7.10
N VAL A 69 9.15 5.04 -8.17
CA VAL A 69 9.77 6.37 -8.16
C VAL A 69 9.12 7.28 -7.12
N ARG A 70 7.80 7.24 -6.97
CA ARG A 70 7.09 8.00 -5.93
C ARG A 70 7.44 7.52 -4.52
N LYS A 71 7.64 6.21 -4.34
CA LYS A 71 7.91 5.61 -3.02
C LYS A 71 9.36 5.77 -2.57
N PHE A 72 10.33 5.61 -3.48
CA PHE A 72 11.76 5.52 -3.13
C PHE A 72 12.66 6.52 -3.86
N GLY A 73 12.09 7.39 -4.70
CA GLY A 73 12.87 8.26 -5.58
C GLY A 73 13.46 7.53 -6.78
N THR A 74 14.05 8.30 -7.69
CA THR A 74 14.52 7.80 -9.00
C THR A 74 15.67 6.80 -8.88
N LEU A 75 16.65 7.07 -8.01
CA LEU A 75 17.85 6.23 -7.88
C LEU A 75 17.50 4.81 -7.42
N LYS A 76 16.76 4.68 -6.31
CA LYS A 76 16.41 3.38 -5.75
C LYS A 76 15.41 2.62 -6.63
N ALA A 77 14.45 3.32 -7.24
CA ALA A 77 13.55 2.73 -8.21
C ALA A 77 14.31 2.13 -9.41
N LEU A 78 15.29 2.85 -9.94
CA LEU A 78 16.13 2.38 -11.03
C LEU A 78 16.97 1.17 -10.61
N GLU A 79 17.58 1.18 -9.43
CA GLU A 79 18.35 0.04 -8.90
C GLU A 79 17.50 -1.24 -8.80
N ILE A 80 16.29 -1.13 -8.24
CA ILE A 80 15.35 -2.25 -8.10
C ILE A 80 14.95 -2.80 -9.48
N LEU A 81 14.54 -1.93 -10.41
CA LEU A 81 14.06 -2.34 -11.74
C LEU A 81 15.20 -2.85 -12.65
N ALA A 82 16.35 -2.18 -12.62
CA ALA A 82 17.49 -2.51 -13.49
C ALA A 82 18.23 -3.76 -13.04
N SER A 83 18.26 -4.06 -11.74
CA SER A 83 18.83 -5.32 -11.25
C SER A 83 17.96 -6.51 -11.62
N ALA A 84 16.62 -6.36 -11.63
CA ALA A 84 15.64 -7.43 -11.84
C ALA A 84 15.93 -8.67 -10.98
N ARG A 85 16.55 -8.45 -9.82
CA ARG A 85 16.95 -9.49 -8.87
C ARG A 85 15.76 -9.93 -8.04
N THR A 86 15.82 -11.15 -7.56
CA THR A 86 14.86 -11.67 -6.60
C THR A 86 15.27 -11.24 -5.21
N MET A 87 14.33 -10.66 -4.46
CA MET A 87 14.48 -10.23 -3.08
C MET A 87 13.70 -11.21 -2.19
N ASP A 88 14.23 -11.51 -1.01
CA ASP A 88 13.50 -12.25 0.03
C ASP A 88 12.67 -11.30 0.90
N ALA A 89 11.86 -11.87 1.80
CA ALA A 89 10.98 -11.10 2.67
C ALA A 89 11.75 -10.11 3.57
N THR A 90 12.89 -10.54 4.13
CA THR A 90 13.76 -9.72 4.99
C THR A 90 14.26 -8.48 4.27
N GLU A 91 14.78 -8.68 3.06
CA GLU A 91 15.24 -7.58 2.23
C GLU A 91 14.09 -6.65 1.81
N CYS A 92 12.94 -7.19 1.45
CA CYS A 92 11.77 -6.39 1.12
C CYS A 92 11.30 -5.53 2.30
N GLU A 93 11.34 -6.04 3.53
CA GLU A 93 11.00 -5.26 4.73
C GLU A 93 12.04 -4.17 4.99
N GLN A 94 13.33 -4.49 4.90
CA GLN A 94 14.42 -3.52 5.07
C GLN A 94 14.39 -2.38 4.05
N LEU A 95 14.02 -2.67 2.80
CA LEU A 95 13.83 -1.67 1.76
C LEU A 95 12.54 -0.86 1.92
N GLY A 96 11.61 -1.28 2.80
CA GLY A 96 10.28 -0.69 2.94
C GLY A 96 9.31 -1.08 1.82
N LEU A 97 9.61 -2.13 1.05
CA LEU A 97 8.66 -2.75 0.11
C LEU A 97 7.56 -3.49 0.86
N ALA A 98 7.96 -4.35 1.80
CA ALA A 98 7.06 -5.04 2.72
C ALA A 98 6.90 -4.22 4.01
N SER A 99 5.68 -4.16 4.51
CA SER A 99 5.32 -3.51 5.79
C SER A 99 5.46 -4.46 6.97
N LYS A 100 5.40 -5.77 6.72
CA LYS A 100 5.51 -6.79 7.76
C LYS A 100 5.91 -8.14 7.17
N ILE A 101 6.80 -8.84 7.87
CA ILE A 101 7.04 -10.28 7.67
C ILE A 101 6.25 -11.09 8.70
N LEU A 102 5.62 -12.18 8.25
CA LEU A 102 4.95 -13.17 9.09
C LEU A 102 5.54 -14.56 8.84
N PRO A 103 5.57 -15.44 9.85
CA PRO A 103 6.04 -16.82 9.65
C PRO A 103 5.14 -17.57 8.67
N HIS A 104 5.74 -18.36 7.78
CA HIS A 104 5.00 -19.30 6.93
C HIS A 104 4.18 -20.26 7.80
N SER A 105 2.87 -20.34 7.54
CA SER A 105 1.97 -21.26 8.24
C SER A 105 0.62 -21.34 7.52
N GLU A 106 -0.16 -22.39 7.82
CA GLU A 106 -1.54 -22.54 7.33
C GLU A 106 -2.46 -21.37 7.73
N ASN A 107 -2.11 -20.62 8.78
CA ASN A 107 -2.90 -19.50 9.31
C ASN A 107 -2.30 -18.12 9.01
N VAL A 108 -1.41 -17.98 8.03
CA VAL A 108 -0.79 -16.70 7.68
C VAL A 108 -1.85 -15.63 7.29
N LEU A 109 -2.97 -16.03 6.69
CA LEU A 109 -4.09 -15.13 6.43
C LEU A 109 -4.73 -14.59 7.72
N GLY A 110 -4.91 -15.42 8.74
CA GLY A 110 -5.45 -14.99 10.04
C GLY A 110 -4.50 -14.05 10.77
N LEU A 111 -3.20 -14.33 10.72
CA LEU A 111 -2.15 -13.45 11.24
C LEU A 111 -2.14 -12.09 10.52
N THR A 112 -2.27 -12.10 9.18
CA THR A 112 -2.35 -10.88 8.36
C THR A 112 -3.58 -10.05 8.70
N LYS A 113 -4.75 -10.68 8.86
CA LYS A 113 -5.98 -9.99 9.29
C LYS A 113 -5.83 -9.37 10.67
N SER A 114 -5.21 -10.09 11.60
CA SER A 114 -4.96 -9.61 12.96
C SER A 114 -4.00 -8.41 12.97
N TRP A 115 -2.96 -8.46 12.13
CA TRP A 115 -2.05 -7.33 11.92
C TRP A 115 -2.76 -6.13 11.29
N LEU A 116 -3.57 -6.36 10.25
CA LEU A 116 -4.32 -5.31 9.55
C LEU A 116 -5.37 -4.64 10.44
N HIS A 117 -5.92 -5.38 11.41
CA HIS A 117 -6.91 -4.86 12.36
C HIS A 117 -6.43 -3.58 13.05
N ASN A 118 -5.14 -3.48 13.39
CA ASN A 118 -4.57 -2.28 14.03
C ASN A 118 -4.68 -1.00 13.18
N TYR A 119 -4.86 -1.14 11.86
CA TYR A 119 -5.01 -0.02 10.92
C TYR A 119 -6.47 0.24 10.51
N CYS A 120 -7.33 -0.77 10.66
CA CYS A 120 -8.72 -0.74 10.24
C CYS A 120 -9.71 -0.61 11.41
N ASP A 121 -9.26 -0.76 12.65
CA ASP A 121 -10.08 -0.60 13.84
C ASP A 121 -10.57 0.86 13.99
N GLY A 122 -11.74 1.02 14.61
CA GLY A 122 -12.41 2.30 14.77
C GLY A 122 -13.50 2.58 13.72
N ASP A 123 -13.90 3.85 13.63
CA ASP A 123 -14.99 4.27 12.74
C ASP A 123 -14.59 4.09 11.27
N PRO A 124 -15.32 3.26 10.49
CA PRO A 124 -15.02 3.06 9.07
C PRO A 124 -14.96 4.36 8.28
N LYS A 125 -15.80 5.37 8.59
CA LYS A 125 -15.77 6.67 7.90
C LYS A 125 -14.44 7.40 8.14
N VAL A 126 -13.88 7.31 9.34
CA VAL A 126 -12.57 7.89 9.67
C VAL A 126 -11.47 7.18 8.89
N VAL A 127 -11.44 5.85 8.90
CA VAL A 127 -10.44 5.05 8.16
C VAL A 127 -10.48 5.35 6.66
N ARG A 128 -11.69 5.44 6.08
CA ARG A 128 -11.89 5.80 4.66
C ARG A 128 -11.37 7.20 4.34
N ASN A 129 -11.67 8.19 5.20
CA ASN A 129 -11.22 9.57 5.00
C ASN A 129 -9.69 9.70 5.17
N LEU A 130 -9.08 8.96 6.09
CA LEU A 130 -7.61 8.88 6.21
C LEU A 130 -6.97 8.37 4.91
N LYS A 131 -7.50 7.26 4.38
CA LYS A 131 -7.02 6.70 3.11
C LYS A 131 -7.18 7.69 1.95
N ALA A 132 -8.34 8.35 1.83
CA ALA A 132 -8.60 9.34 0.79
C ALA A 132 -7.65 10.55 0.88
N MET A 133 -7.39 11.06 2.09
CA MET A 133 -6.44 12.14 2.36
C MET A 133 -5.02 11.79 1.88
N VAL A 134 -4.53 10.60 2.23
CA VAL A 134 -3.18 10.14 1.84
C VAL A 134 -3.09 9.96 0.32
N VAL A 135 -4.12 9.40 -0.32
CA VAL A 135 -4.16 9.23 -1.78
C VAL A 135 -4.13 10.59 -2.49
N ALA A 136 -4.91 11.57 -2.02
CA ALA A 136 -4.89 12.93 -2.54
C ALA A 136 -3.49 13.55 -2.44
N ALA A 137 -2.86 13.49 -1.26
CA ALA A 137 -1.51 14.00 -1.02
C ALA A 137 -0.45 13.36 -1.92
N SER A 138 -0.63 12.11 -2.33
CA SER A 138 0.31 11.39 -3.21
C SER A 138 0.19 11.74 -4.70
N SER A 139 -0.87 12.44 -5.10
CA SER A 139 -1.26 12.57 -6.51
C SER A 139 -1.60 13.98 -6.96
N LEU A 140 -1.88 14.89 -6.04
CA LEU A 140 -2.31 16.26 -6.33
C LEU A 140 -1.25 17.30 -5.94
N SER A 141 -1.51 18.55 -6.28
CA SER A 141 -0.73 19.68 -5.79
C SER A 141 -0.88 19.82 -4.26
N LEU A 142 0.06 20.54 -3.64
CA LEU A 142 -0.02 20.82 -2.19
C LEU A 142 -1.31 21.56 -1.82
N GLU A 143 -1.72 22.52 -2.65
CA GLU A 143 -2.92 23.32 -2.42
C GLU A 143 -4.19 22.48 -2.48
N ASP A 144 -4.33 21.66 -3.54
CA ASP A 144 -5.47 20.76 -3.71
C ASP A 144 -5.52 19.70 -2.60
N SER A 145 -4.36 19.17 -2.21
CA SER A 145 -4.24 18.18 -1.14
C SER A 145 -4.73 18.76 0.19
N HIS A 146 -4.29 19.98 0.54
CA HIS A 146 -4.76 20.67 1.74
C HIS A 146 -6.25 20.99 1.68
N ALA A 147 -6.79 21.33 0.51
CA ALA A 147 -8.22 21.58 0.34
C ALA A 147 -9.04 20.32 0.60
N ILE A 148 -8.61 19.17 0.09
CA ILE A 148 -9.24 17.87 0.36
C ILE A 148 -9.11 17.50 1.84
N GLU A 149 -7.94 17.66 2.44
CA GLU A 149 -7.71 17.37 3.86
C GLU A 149 -8.67 18.17 4.76
N ARG A 150 -8.77 19.49 4.55
CA ARG A 150 -9.69 20.36 5.31
C ARG A 150 -11.15 19.93 5.16
N LYS A 151 -11.56 19.55 3.94
CA LYS A 151 -12.91 19.07 3.66
C LYS A 151 -13.19 17.75 4.39
N LEU A 152 -12.31 16.77 4.26
CA LEU A 152 -12.48 15.46 4.90
C LEU A 152 -12.47 15.57 6.44
N PHE A 153 -11.66 16.46 6.98
CA PHE A 153 -11.64 16.76 8.41
C PHE A 153 -12.95 17.39 8.89
N SER A 154 -13.48 18.40 8.18
CA SER A 154 -14.72 19.06 8.58
C SER A 154 -15.94 18.13 8.56
N GLU A 155 -15.95 17.13 7.66
CA GLU A 155 -16.98 16.07 7.61
C GLU A 155 -16.96 15.11 8.81
N LEU A 156 -15.83 15.01 9.51
CA LEU A 156 -15.65 14.16 10.70
C LEU A 156 -15.78 14.98 12.00
N TRP A 157 -15.41 16.26 11.96
CA TRP A 157 -15.43 17.14 13.12
C TRP A 157 -16.86 17.31 13.66
N GLY A 158 -17.02 17.00 14.95
CA GLY A 158 -18.33 17.01 15.61
C GLY A 158 -19.21 15.78 15.29
N GLY A 159 -18.73 14.83 14.49
CA GLY A 159 -19.41 13.56 14.25
C GLY A 159 -19.47 12.68 15.50
N GLU A 160 -20.32 11.65 15.46
CA GLU A 160 -20.59 10.76 16.61
C GLU A 160 -19.31 10.17 17.21
N SER A 161 -18.42 9.64 16.37
CA SER A 161 -17.16 9.03 16.80
C SER A 161 -16.21 10.04 17.43
N HIS A 162 -16.15 11.27 16.90
CA HIS A 162 -15.36 12.35 17.48
C HIS A 162 -15.90 12.76 18.86
N LEU A 163 -17.22 12.89 19.01
CA LEU A 163 -17.86 13.22 20.29
C LEU A 163 -17.67 12.11 21.33
N LYS A 164 -17.73 10.83 20.93
CA LYS A 164 -17.41 9.69 21.81
C LYS A 164 -15.95 9.76 22.30
N ALA A 165 -15.01 10.00 21.39
CA ALA A 165 -13.59 10.09 21.71
C ALA A 165 -13.24 11.28 22.65
N GLN A 166 -13.98 12.40 22.55
CA GLN A 166 -13.80 13.51 23.50
C GLN A 166 -14.22 13.13 24.93
N LYS A 167 -15.29 12.33 25.07
CA LYS A 167 -15.78 11.89 26.39
C LYS A 167 -14.83 10.90 27.06
N SER A 168 -14.10 10.11 26.29
CA SER A 168 -13.13 9.14 26.82
C SER A 168 -11.83 9.78 27.31
N LYS A 169 -11.70 11.12 27.31
CA LYS A 169 -10.54 11.87 27.80
C LYS A 169 -9.20 11.31 27.32
N LEU A 170 -9.09 10.88 26.06
CA LEU A 170 -7.83 10.32 25.53
C LEU A 170 -6.61 11.25 25.66
N LYS A 171 -6.83 12.54 25.93
CA LYS A 171 -5.80 13.57 26.11
C LYS A 171 -5.57 13.97 27.58
N HIS A 172 -6.25 13.35 28.55
CA HIS A 172 -6.18 13.64 30.00
C HIS A 172 -6.32 12.39 30.85
#